data_AF-A0A166VRR6-F1
#
_entry.id   AF-A0A166VRR6-F1
#
_cell.length_a   1.000
_cell.length_b   1.000
_cell.length_c   1.000
_cell.angle_alpha   90.00
_cell.angle_beta   90.00
_cell.angle_gamma   90.00
#
_symmetry.space_group_name_H-M   'P 1'
#
loop_
_entity.id
_entity.type
_entity.pdbx_description
1 polymer ?
#
loop_
_entity_poly.entity_id
_entity_poly.type
_entity_poly.pdbx_seq_one_letter_code
_entity_poly.pdbx_strand_id
1 'polypeptide(L)'
;MSLENVVLKQISKSDKWLLQLRFDKGVLLKNRTNLTINEYLFLVDQLLNCTHEMTSKRNIKLLDIQVDFKLIAEIYNNIVSSIKLFSSNRKGVVSHKDREVFFRVLENISKSQLLKGTCELALNYGFRCHAQVPIGINPIAFKRKFLGLSWSSISEDEYAGLANGQWFSIRMKQIEN
;
A
#
# COMPACT_ATOMS: atom_id res chain seq x y z
N MET A 1 12.71 -9.76 -12.66
CA MET A 1 11.28 -9.83 -12.26
C MET A 1 10.42 -9.69 -13.52
N SER A 2 9.25 -10.34 -13.58
CA SER A 2 8.30 -10.21 -14.70
C SER A 2 6.94 -9.79 -14.15
N LEU A 3 6.29 -8.84 -14.84
CA LEU A 3 5.08 -8.14 -14.42
C LEU A 3 4.03 -8.28 -15.52
N GLU A 4 2.78 -8.55 -15.17
CA GLU A 4 1.68 -8.65 -16.12
C GLU A 4 0.52 -7.71 -15.73
N ASN A 5 -0.22 -7.19 -16.72
CA ASN A 5 -1.35 -6.29 -16.51
C ASN A 5 -0.98 -4.98 -15.78
N VAL A 6 0.09 -4.31 -16.22
CA VAL A 6 0.39 -2.91 -15.86
C VAL A 6 -0.58 -1.98 -16.60
N VAL A 7 -1.61 -1.45 -15.92
CA VAL A 7 -2.63 -0.60 -16.55
C VAL A 7 -2.33 0.87 -16.30
N LEU A 8 -1.80 1.55 -17.32
CA LEU A 8 -1.64 3.01 -17.34
C LEU A 8 -2.94 3.68 -17.81
N LYS A 9 -3.38 4.75 -17.13
CA LYS A 9 -4.57 5.52 -17.51
C LYS A 9 -4.28 7.01 -17.50
N GLN A 10 -4.68 7.69 -18.58
CA GLN A 10 -4.75 9.14 -18.66
C GLN A 10 -6.11 9.60 -18.12
N ILE A 11 -6.13 10.62 -17.25
CA ILE A 11 -7.36 11.24 -16.72
C ILE A 11 -7.23 12.75 -16.97
N SER A 12 -8.23 13.35 -17.61
CA SER A 12 -8.13 14.69 -18.22
C SER A 12 -8.71 15.83 -17.37
N LYS A 13 -8.89 15.65 -16.06
CA LYS A 13 -9.51 16.66 -15.18
C LYS A 13 -8.80 16.79 -13.83
N SER A 14 -8.56 18.04 -13.44
CA SER A 14 -7.71 18.51 -12.33
C SER A 14 -6.21 18.29 -12.51
N ASP A 15 -5.41 19.23 -12.02
CA ASP A 15 -3.94 19.24 -12.14
C ASP A 15 -3.23 18.22 -11.24
N LYS A 16 -4.01 17.38 -10.56
CA LYS A 16 -3.58 16.35 -9.62
C LYS A 16 -3.70 15.00 -10.29
N TRP A 17 -2.58 14.31 -10.34
CA TRP A 17 -2.43 13.02 -11.00
C TRP A 17 -2.99 11.86 -10.12
N LEU A 18 -3.40 10.71 -10.70
CA LEU A 18 -3.59 9.40 -9.99
C LEU A 18 -3.27 8.11 -10.85
N LEU A 19 -2.24 7.29 -10.52
CA LEU A 19 -1.81 6.02 -11.16
C LEU A 19 -2.14 4.87 -10.22
N GLN A 20 -2.57 3.76 -10.81
CA GLN A 20 -3.41 2.82 -10.09
C GLN A 20 -2.92 1.38 -10.24
N LEU A 21 -1.85 1.05 -9.50
CA LEU A 21 -1.38 -0.32 -9.28
C LEU A 21 -2.35 -1.09 -8.35
N ARG A 22 -3.61 -1.24 -8.79
CA ARG A 22 -4.67 -1.87 -8.01
C ARG A 22 -4.51 -3.38 -7.99
N PHE A 23 -4.24 -3.95 -6.82
CA PHE A 23 -4.14 -5.40 -6.65
C PHE A 23 -5.43 -6.16 -7.03
N ASP A 24 -6.59 -5.51 -7.03
CA ASP A 24 -7.85 -6.10 -7.53
C ASP A 24 -8.01 -6.00 -9.06
N LYS A 25 -7.15 -5.25 -9.78
CA LYS A 25 -7.25 -4.97 -11.24
C LYS A 25 -5.92 -4.76 -12.00
N GLY A 26 -4.77 -5.22 -11.50
CA GLY A 26 -3.48 -5.00 -12.17
C GLY A 26 -2.25 -5.54 -11.41
N VAL A 27 -1.11 -5.57 -12.13
CA VAL A 27 0.22 -6.06 -11.72
C VAL A 27 0.20 -7.43 -11.02
N LEU A 28 0.08 -8.47 -11.84
CA LEU A 28 0.32 -9.85 -11.40
C LEU A 28 1.82 -10.17 -11.44
N LEU A 29 2.30 -10.87 -10.42
CA LEU A 29 3.65 -11.43 -10.35
C LEU A 29 3.63 -12.87 -10.89
N LYS A 30 4.30 -13.08 -12.01
CA LYS A 30 4.09 -14.28 -12.85
C LYS A 30 4.38 -15.63 -12.18
N ASN A 31 5.27 -15.65 -11.16
CA ASN A 31 5.76 -16.88 -10.53
C ASN A 31 5.66 -16.90 -8.97
N ARG A 32 5.08 -15.90 -8.31
CA ARG A 32 5.01 -15.82 -6.83
C ARG A 32 3.96 -14.83 -6.33
N THR A 33 3.63 -14.85 -5.03
CA THR A 33 2.55 -14.06 -4.43
C THR A 33 2.99 -12.75 -3.74
N ASN A 34 4.29 -12.56 -3.49
CA ASN A 34 4.80 -11.45 -2.67
C ASN A 34 6.17 -10.91 -3.17
N LEU A 35 6.68 -9.89 -2.47
CA LEU A 35 7.93 -9.17 -2.70
C LEU A 35 8.67 -8.98 -1.37
N THR A 36 10.00 -8.93 -1.41
CA THR A 36 10.79 -8.23 -0.38
C THR A 36 10.69 -6.71 -0.57
N ILE A 37 11.07 -5.92 0.44
CA ILE A 37 11.12 -4.46 0.31
C ILE A 37 12.05 -4.04 -0.84
N ASN A 38 13.23 -4.66 -0.98
CA ASN A 38 14.20 -4.31 -2.03
C ASN A 38 13.64 -4.53 -3.45
N GLU A 39 12.93 -5.64 -3.67
CA GLU A 39 12.34 -5.94 -4.99
C GLU A 39 11.11 -5.06 -5.29
N TYR A 40 10.38 -4.64 -4.25
CA TYR A 40 9.35 -3.60 -4.40
C TYR A 40 9.97 -2.22 -4.71
N LEU A 41 11.07 -1.83 -4.06
CA LEU A 41 11.75 -0.58 -4.35
C LEU A 41 12.31 -0.59 -5.79
N PHE A 42 12.82 -1.72 -6.27
CA PHE A 42 13.16 -1.92 -7.68
C PHE A 42 11.95 -1.84 -8.62
N LEU A 43 10.78 -2.38 -8.24
CA LEU A 43 9.53 -2.19 -9.00
C LEU A 43 9.15 -0.70 -9.11
N VAL A 44 9.22 0.03 -8.00
CA VAL A 44 8.93 1.47 -7.93
C VAL A 44 9.89 2.25 -8.81
N ASP A 45 11.19 2.03 -8.68
CA ASP A 45 12.25 2.67 -9.49
C ASP A 45 11.98 2.52 -11.00
N GLN A 46 11.73 1.29 -11.45
CA GLN A 46 11.49 1.02 -12.87
C GLN A 46 10.18 1.64 -13.39
N LEU A 47 9.13 1.72 -12.56
CA LEU A 47 7.90 2.43 -12.89
C LEU A 47 8.08 3.96 -12.90
N LEU A 48 8.90 4.51 -11.99
CA LEU A 48 9.26 5.93 -11.97
C LEU A 48 10.06 6.30 -13.22
N ASN A 49 11.10 5.54 -13.58
CA ASN A 49 11.88 5.78 -14.80
C ASN A 49 11.02 5.69 -16.06
N CYS A 50 10.28 4.59 -16.24
CA CYS A 50 9.39 4.41 -17.38
C CYS A 50 8.42 5.59 -17.52
N THR A 51 7.89 6.07 -16.40
CA THR A 51 6.98 7.22 -16.42
C THR A 51 7.70 8.53 -16.72
N HIS A 52 8.91 8.76 -16.20
CA HIS A 52 9.73 9.95 -16.49
C HIS A 52 10.12 10.03 -17.99
N GLU A 53 10.39 8.89 -18.63
CA GLU A 53 10.58 8.83 -20.09
C GLU A 53 9.29 9.11 -20.86
N MET A 54 8.13 8.71 -20.34
CA MET A 54 6.83 8.97 -20.97
C MET A 54 6.32 10.40 -20.73
N THR A 55 6.65 11.03 -19.60
CA THR A 55 6.30 12.43 -19.32
C THR A 55 7.03 13.35 -20.29
N SER A 56 8.36 13.24 -20.33
CA SER A 56 9.26 14.04 -21.17
C SER A 56 8.99 13.90 -22.67
N LYS A 57 8.64 12.71 -23.15
CA LYS A 57 8.43 12.43 -24.59
C LYS A 57 6.98 12.58 -25.06
N ARG A 58 5.97 12.51 -24.19
CA ARG A 58 4.54 12.40 -24.57
C ARG A 58 3.54 13.19 -23.70
N ASN A 59 4.01 14.06 -22.79
CA ASN A 59 3.17 14.88 -21.91
C ASN A 59 2.19 14.05 -21.02
N ILE A 60 2.67 12.89 -20.58
CA ILE A 60 2.04 12.01 -19.59
C ILE A 60 2.52 12.44 -18.18
N LYS A 61 1.90 11.96 -17.09
CA LYS A 61 2.31 12.23 -15.69
C LYS A 61 2.74 10.93 -14.98
N LEU A 62 3.47 10.99 -13.86
CA LEU A 62 3.38 9.98 -12.79
C LEU A 62 2.38 10.47 -11.76
N LEU A 63 1.64 9.53 -11.17
CA LEU A 63 0.31 9.85 -10.77
C LEU A 63 -0.11 9.43 -9.32
N ASP A 64 0.08 8.17 -8.90
CA ASP A 64 -0.15 7.59 -7.55
C ASP A 64 0.48 6.17 -7.58
N ILE A 65 0.72 5.52 -6.44
CA ILE A 65 1.22 4.14 -6.40
C ILE A 65 0.43 3.38 -5.33
N GLN A 66 -0.35 2.39 -5.74
CA GLN A 66 -1.21 1.58 -4.87
C GLN A 66 -0.60 0.19 -4.65
N VAL A 67 -0.85 -0.44 -3.50
CA VAL A 67 -0.30 -1.76 -3.17
C VAL A 67 -1.23 -2.47 -2.17
N ASP A 68 -1.42 -3.79 -2.29
CA ASP A 68 -1.94 -4.61 -1.19
C ASP A 68 -0.78 -4.93 -0.23
N PHE A 69 -1.00 -4.82 1.07
CA PHE A 69 -0.01 -5.18 2.10
C PHE A 69 0.55 -6.59 1.89
N LYS A 70 -0.32 -7.54 1.51
CA LYS A 70 0.01 -8.95 1.25
C LYS A 70 1.08 -9.13 0.18
N LEU A 71 1.22 -8.16 -0.72
CA LEU A 71 2.25 -8.16 -1.76
C LEU A 71 3.65 -7.92 -1.20
N ILE A 72 3.83 -7.37 0.01
CA ILE A 72 5.15 -7.14 0.61
C ILE A 72 5.21 -7.90 1.93
N ALA A 73 5.92 -9.03 1.95
CA ALA A 73 5.82 -10.03 3.01
C ALA A 73 6.18 -9.45 4.41
N GLU A 74 7.24 -8.63 4.49
CA GLU A 74 7.67 -7.98 5.72
C GLU A 74 6.60 -7.02 6.28
N ILE A 75 6.02 -6.18 5.42
CA ILE A 75 4.99 -5.21 5.80
C ILE A 75 3.73 -5.93 6.26
N TYR A 76 3.30 -6.99 5.56
CA TYR A 76 2.17 -7.81 5.95
C TYR A 76 2.40 -8.51 7.30
N ASN A 77 3.57 -9.12 7.49
CA ASN A 77 3.91 -9.83 8.73
C ASN A 77 3.98 -8.86 9.93
N ASN A 78 4.53 -7.66 9.75
CA ASN A 78 4.54 -6.61 10.77
C ASN A 78 3.12 -6.15 11.12
N ILE A 79 2.26 -5.93 10.12
CA ILE A 79 0.84 -5.59 10.31
C ILE A 79 0.09 -6.69 11.07
N VAL A 80 0.19 -7.95 10.63
CA VAL A 80 -0.45 -9.10 11.28
C VAL A 80 0.03 -9.23 12.73
N SER A 81 1.33 -9.14 12.97
CA SER A 81 1.91 -9.23 14.33
C SER A 81 1.44 -8.09 15.24
N SER A 82 1.39 -6.86 14.72
CA SER A 82 0.91 -5.68 15.46
C SER A 82 -0.57 -5.79 15.82
N ILE A 83 -1.41 -6.30 14.91
CA ILE A 83 -2.83 -6.54 15.18
C ILE A 83 -3.03 -7.70 16.17
N LYS A 84 -2.25 -8.79 16.08
CA LYS A 84 -2.31 -9.90 17.06
C LYS A 84 -1.95 -9.43 18.47
N LEU A 85 -0.85 -8.69 18.61
CA LEU A 85 -0.40 -8.12 19.89
C LEU A 85 -1.40 -7.12 20.49
N PHE A 86 -2.07 -6.33 19.64
CA PHE A 86 -3.15 -5.45 20.08
C PHE A 86 -4.39 -6.25 20.52
N SER A 87 -4.76 -7.29 19.78
CA SER A 87 -5.98 -8.08 20.00
C SER A 87 -5.91 -8.94 21.27
N SER A 88 -4.75 -9.53 21.57
CA SER A 88 -4.54 -10.32 22.80
C SER A 88 -4.70 -9.52 24.09
N ASN A 89 -4.55 -8.19 24.03
CA ASN A 89 -4.68 -7.27 25.15
C ASN A 89 -6.05 -6.55 25.20
N ARG A 90 -6.95 -6.79 24.23
CA ARG A 90 -8.20 -6.02 24.08
C ARG A 90 -9.42 -6.80 24.57
N LYS A 91 -10.29 -6.10 25.30
CA LYS A 91 -11.58 -6.62 25.79
C LYS A 91 -12.72 -6.30 24.83
N GLY A 92 -13.82 -7.04 24.93
CA GLY A 92 -15.00 -6.86 24.08
C GLY A 92 -14.90 -7.60 22.75
N VAL A 93 -15.67 -7.15 21.75
CA VAL A 93 -15.87 -7.86 20.48
C VAL A 93 -15.33 -7.12 19.26
N VAL A 94 -15.02 -7.86 18.20
CA VAL A 94 -14.49 -7.35 16.93
C VAL A 94 -15.57 -6.61 16.14
N SER A 95 -15.27 -5.37 15.74
CA SER A 95 -16.12 -4.55 14.87
C SER A 95 -15.68 -4.62 13.40
N HIS A 96 -16.57 -4.30 12.45
CA HIS A 96 -16.28 -4.45 11.02
C HIS A 96 -15.19 -3.51 10.49
N LYS A 97 -14.99 -2.34 11.11
CA LYS A 97 -14.02 -1.30 10.70
C LYS A 97 -13.46 -0.57 11.91
N ASP A 98 -12.52 -1.21 12.62
CA ASP A 98 -12.02 -0.67 13.87
C ASP A 98 -11.01 0.48 13.69
N ARG A 99 -11.23 1.58 14.42
CA ARG A 99 -10.45 2.82 14.28
C ARG A 99 -9.06 2.73 14.92
N GLU A 100 -8.88 1.98 16.00
CA GLU A 100 -7.57 1.79 16.62
C GLU A 100 -6.70 0.88 15.74
N VAL A 101 -7.29 -0.20 15.19
CA VAL A 101 -6.62 -1.06 14.21
C VAL A 101 -6.18 -0.25 12.98
N PHE A 102 -7.07 0.59 12.43
CA PHE A 102 -6.74 1.45 11.30
C PHE A 102 -5.50 2.34 11.57
N PHE A 103 -5.44 3.01 12.72
CA PHE A 103 -4.30 3.86 13.06
C PHE A 103 -3.02 3.04 13.29
N ARG A 104 -3.09 1.87 13.94
CA ARG A 104 -1.93 0.98 14.10
C ARG A 104 -1.37 0.51 12.77
N VAL A 105 -2.23 0.13 11.82
CA VAL A 105 -1.78 -0.26 10.48
C VAL A 105 -1.13 0.93 9.76
N LEU A 106 -1.75 2.11 9.79
CA LEU A 106 -1.17 3.34 9.22
C LEU A 106 0.21 3.67 9.81
N GLU A 107 0.38 3.52 11.13
CA GLU A 107 1.65 3.76 11.84
C GLU A 107 2.75 2.78 11.39
N ASN A 108 2.45 1.48 11.32
CA ASN A 108 3.42 0.46 10.88
C ASN A 108 3.95 0.76 9.47
N ILE A 109 3.08 1.15 8.54
CA ILE A 109 3.47 1.50 7.16
C ILE A 109 4.32 2.79 7.17
N SER A 110 3.89 3.81 7.93
CA SER A 110 4.55 5.11 8.02
C SER A 110 5.98 5.02 8.57
N LYS A 111 6.24 4.07 9.46
CA LYS A 111 7.56 3.79 10.05
C LYS A 111 8.43 2.82 9.24
N SER A 112 7.88 2.21 8.19
CA SER A 112 8.59 1.20 7.40
C SER A 112 9.58 1.81 6.39
N GLN A 113 10.63 1.04 6.05
CA GLN A 113 11.57 1.41 4.97
C GLN A 113 10.88 1.57 3.61
N LEU A 114 9.68 0.99 3.44
CA LEU A 114 8.90 1.07 2.21
C LEU A 114 8.52 2.51 1.85
N LEU A 115 7.98 3.26 2.82
CA LEU A 115 7.63 4.67 2.60
C LEU A 115 8.90 5.47 2.33
N LYS A 116 9.90 5.34 3.21
CA LYS A 116 11.16 6.08 3.12
C LYS A 116 11.83 5.88 1.75
N GLY A 117 12.12 4.63 1.37
CA GLY A 117 12.79 4.32 0.12
C GLY A 117 11.97 4.71 -1.12
N THR A 118 10.63 4.60 -1.08
CA THR A 118 9.77 5.10 -2.17
C THR A 118 9.91 6.62 -2.32
N CYS A 119 9.91 7.36 -1.21
CA CYS A 119 10.05 8.81 -1.21
C CYS A 119 11.45 9.28 -1.62
N GLU A 120 12.49 8.53 -1.27
CA GLU A 120 13.88 8.80 -1.69
C GLU A 120 14.08 8.55 -3.19
N LEU A 121 13.59 7.42 -3.72
CA LEU A 121 13.60 7.15 -5.17
C LEU A 121 12.81 8.19 -5.98
N ALA A 122 11.66 8.64 -5.46
CA ALA A 122 10.80 9.61 -6.13
C ALA A 122 11.53 10.95 -6.46
N LEU A 123 12.45 11.38 -5.59
CA LEU A 123 13.21 12.62 -5.76
C LEU A 123 14.07 12.60 -7.03
N ASN A 124 14.69 11.45 -7.35
CA ASN A 124 15.54 11.27 -8.52
C ASN A 124 14.80 11.55 -9.85
N TYR A 125 13.47 11.42 -9.87
CA TYR A 125 12.62 11.58 -11.05
C TYR A 125 11.81 12.88 -11.06
N GLY A 126 12.03 13.79 -10.11
CA GLY A 126 11.32 15.07 -10.00
C GLY A 126 10.00 15.00 -9.22
N PHE A 127 9.82 13.99 -8.36
CA PHE A 127 8.64 13.83 -7.51
C PHE A 127 9.00 13.90 -6.02
N ARG A 128 8.04 14.27 -5.17
CA ARG A 128 8.18 14.27 -3.71
C ARG A 128 6.91 13.72 -3.05
N CYS A 129 7.07 12.96 -1.97
CA CYS A 129 5.94 12.49 -1.18
C CYS A 129 5.12 13.64 -0.59
N HIS A 130 3.81 13.42 -0.40
CA HIS A 130 2.87 14.43 0.06
C HIS A 130 3.00 14.67 1.58
N ALA A 131 3.84 15.62 1.97
CA ALA A 131 4.28 15.88 3.36
C ALA A 131 3.19 15.76 4.46
N GLN A 132 1.98 16.28 4.23
CA GLN A 132 0.90 16.22 5.23
C GLN A 132 0.16 14.87 5.31
N VAL A 133 0.14 14.11 4.22
CA VAL A 133 -0.62 12.85 4.08
C VAL A 133 0.12 11.94 3.09
N PRO A 134 1.27 11.35 3.46
CA PRO A 134 2.10 10.58 2.54
C PRO A 134 1.51 9.21 2.19
N ILE A 135 0.55 8.71 2.98
CA ILE A 135 -0.11 7.41 2.78
C ILE A 135 -1.62 7.60 2.67
N GLY A 136 -2.23 6.98 1.66
CA GLY A 136 -3.66 6.63 1.65
C GLY A 136 -3.84 5.17 2.06
N ILE A 137 -4.97 4.82 2.68
CA ILE A 137 -5.31 3.44 3.07
C ILE A 137 -6.84 3.29 3.16
N ASN A 138 -7.40 2.12 2.85
CA ASN A 138 -8.82 1.85 3.09
C ASN A 138 -9.11 1.43 4.57
N PRO A 139 -10.34 1.60 5.07
CA PRO A 139 -10.66 1.20 6.44
C PRO A 139 -10.48 -0.31 6.64
N ILE A 140 -9.62 -0.67 7.61
CA ILE A 140 -9.26 -2.07 7.89
C ILE A 140 -10.50 -2.88 8.24
N ALA A 141 -10.78 -3.90 7.42
CA ALA A 141 -11.94 -4.76 7.59
C ALA A 141 -11.54 -6.19 7.99
N PHE A 142 -12.35 -6.80 8.86
CA PHE A 142 -12.19 -8.18 9.31
C PHE A 142 -13.09 -9.15 8.52
N LYS A 143 -12.66 -10.40 8.35
CA LYS A 143 -13.44 -11.49 7.75
C LYS A 143 -14.76 -11.64 8.52
N ARG A 144 -15.90 -11.81 7.81
CA ARG A 144 -17.25 -11.89 8.41
C ARG A 144 -17.35 -12.89 9.58
N LYS A 145 -16.58 -14.01 9.55
CA LYS A 145 -16.53 -15.02 10.61
C LYS A 145 -16.05 -14.52 11.99
N PHE A 146 -15.43 -13.34 12.08
CA PHE A 146 -14.94 -12.78 13.35
C PHE A 146 -15.81 -11.66 13.92
N LEU A 147 -16.75 -11.12 13.16
CA LEU A 147 -17.54 -9.95 13.59
C LEU A 147 -18.46 -10.35 14.75
N GLY A 148 -18.36 -9.63 15.87
CA GLY A 148 -19.07 -9.96 17.11
C GLY A 148 -18.42 -11.06 17.96
N LEU A 149 -17.30 -11.67 17.54
CA LEU A 149 -16.50 -12.56 18.39
C LEU A 149 -15.54 -11.76 19.28
N SER A 150 -15.02 -12.41 20.33
CA SER A 150 -13.94 -11.88 21.18
C SER A 150 -12.69 -11.51 20.37
N TRP A 151 -12.00 -10.44 20.75
CA TRP A 151 -10.69 -10.08 20.17
C TRP A 151 -9.64 -11.19 20.30
N SER A 152 -9.75 -12.11 21.26
CA SER A 152 -8.84 -13.28 21.36
C SER A 152 -8.83 -14.14 20.08
N SER A 153 -9.99 -14.26 19.40
CA SER A 153 -10.10 -15.00 18.14
C SER A 153 -9.30 -14.38 16.97
N ILE A 154 -8.91 -13.10 17.08
CA ILE A 154 -8.05 -12.40 16.12
C ILE A 154 -6.57 -12.69 16.37
N SER A 155 -6.14 -12.82 17.64
CA SER A 155 -4.77 -13.24 17.96
C SER A 155 -4.46 -14.65 17.44
N GLU A 156 -5.47 -15.52 17.41
CA GLU A 156 -5.36 -16.92 16.99
C GLU A 156 -5.35 -17.10 15.46
N ASP A 157 -6.21 -16.41 14.69
CA ASP A 157 -6.25 -16.51 13.21
C ASP A 157 -4.89 -16.14 12.60
N GLU A 158 -4.34 -17.01 11.74
CA GLU A 158 -3.05 -16.85 11.04
C GLU A 158 -2.83 -15.42 10.51
N TYR A 159 -3.87 -14.85 9.90
CA TYR A 159 -3.84 -13.56 9.21
C TYR A 159 -4.47 -12.41 10.02
N ALA A 160 -4.49 -12.52 11.34
CA ALA A 160 -5.12 -11.56 12.26
C ALA A 160 -6.56 -11.20 11.83
N GLY A 161 -7.30 -12.18 11.32
CA GLY A 161 -8.69 -12.02 10.87
C GLY A 161 -8.91 -11.05 9.71
N LEU A 162 -7.87 -10.53 9.05
CA LEU A 162 -7.99 -9.52 8.00
C LEU A 162 -8.75 -10.02 6.76
N ALA A 163 -9.67 -9.19 6.26
CA ALA A 163 -10.35 -9.42 4.99
C ALA A 163 -9.39 -9.28 3.78
N ASN A 164 -9.86 -9.67 2.60
CA ASN A 164 -9.16 -9.41 1.34
C ASN A 164 -9.49 -8.01 0.81
N GLY A 165 -8.70 -7.51 -0.15
CA GLY A 165 -8.91 -6.18 -0.75
C GLY A 165 -8.52 -5.01 0.18
N GLN A 166 -7.57 -5.23 1.08
CA GLN A 166 -6.93 -4.14 1.83
C GLN A 166 -5.82 -3.53 0.97
N TRP A 167 -5.72 -2.21 0.93
CA TRP A 167 -4.73 -1.51 0.12
C TRP A 167 -4.27 -0.23 0.79
N PHE A 168 -3.04 0.17 0.46
CA PHE A 168 -2.52 1.51 0.69
C PHE A 168 -2.10 2.15 -0.63
N SER A 169 -1.85 3.45 -0.59
CA SER A 169 -1.12 4.15 -1.65
C SER A 169 -0.07 5.09 -1.06
N ILE A 170 1.07 5.21 -1.73
CA ILE A 170 2.09 6.21 -1.39
C ILE A 170 1.85 7.43 -2.26
N ARG A 171 1.42 8.52 -1.60
CA ARG A 171 0.97 9.74 -2.27
C ARG A 171 2.14 10.63 -2.57
N MET A 172 2.33 10.94 -3.85
CA MET A 172 3.39 11.81 -4.35
C MET A 172 2.80 12.99 -5.12
N LYS A 173 3.59 14.04 -5.25
CA LYS A 173 3.34 15.16 -6.16
C LYS A 173 4.62 15.48 -6.93
N GLN A 174 4.47 16.08 -8.10
CA GLN A 174 5.60 16.62 -8.85
C GLN A 174 6.27 17.75 -8.05
N ILE A 175 7.55 17.96 -8.29
CA ILE A 175 8.24 19.17 -7.87
C ILE A 175 7.98 20.21 -8.97
N GLU A 176 7.25 21.26 -8.59
CA GLU A 176 7.13 22.49 -9.38
C GLU A 176 8.40 23.32 -9.09
N ASN A 177 9.00 23.85 -10.16
CA ASN A 177 10.13 24.78 -10.11
C ASN A 177 9.62 26.22 -10.02
#